data_AF-A0AAE1KBS6-F1
#
_entry.id   AF-A0AAE1KBS6-F1
#
_cell.length_a   1.000
_cell.length_b   1.000
_cell.length_c   1.000
_cell.angle_alpha   90.00
_cell.angle_beta   90.00
_cell.angle_gamma   90.00
#
_symmetry.space_group_name_H-M   'P 1'
#
loop_
_entity.id
_entity.type
_entity.pdbx_description
1 polymer ?
#
loop_
_entity_poly.entity_id
_entity_poly.type
_entity_poly.pdbx_seq_one_letter_code
_entity_poly.pdbx_strand_id
1 'polypeptide(L)'
;MPGHMALPMPLQPDIDEYYMDELEINSLLINNLKIKLFFTHLLNIDQQQNKKQERKNQPPPHVAITLPVSEIIKTLNPESTITFLDMAWEGLTRGRVYIRVSVDITEARQFVGLCTGQPGSSFLNTRLNRVLYKGGQNECVFGGNYNFNDCIGFGTDDDVGRVTFKSNSEKSGQFCINTNNGYGYLGAVIGRVESGLEVLKAAAQLNDITQVTVVDCGVVVPL
;
A
#
# COMPACT_ATOMS: atom_id res chain seq x y z
N MET A 1 21.08 -74.70 -41.52
CA MET A 1 20.22 -73.75 -40.76
C MET A 1 20.96 -73.39 -39.48
N PRO A 2 21.51 -72.17 -39.36
CA PRO A 2 22.21 -71.76 -38.14
C PRO A 2 21.21 -71.14 -37.16
N GLY A 3 21.16 -71.69 -35.94
CA GLY A 3 20.35 -71.17 -34.85
C GLY A 3 20.99 -69.93 -34.23
N HIS A 4 20.28 -68.80 -34.26
CA HIS A 4 20.67 -67.59 -33.58
C HIS A 4 20.39 -67.71 -32.08
N MET A 5 21.45 -67.70 -31.28
CA MET A 5 21.34 -67.52 -29.82
C MET A 5 21.10 -66.04 -29.53
N ALA A 6 19.95 -65.74 -28.93
CA ALA A 6 19.65 -64.40 -28.42
C ALA A 6 20.48 -64.14 -27.15
N LEU A 7 21.23 -63.04 -27.15
CA LEU A 7 21.97 -62.56 -25.98
C LEU A 7 20.99 -61.92 -24.98
N PRO A 8 21.21 -62.13 -23.66
CA PRO A 8 20.35 -61.57 -22.63
C PRO A 8 20.46 -60.04 -22.61
N MET A 9 19.30 -59.39 -22.55
CA MET A 9 19.17 -57.94 -22.48
C MET A 9 19.68 -57.45 -21.11
N PRO A 10 20.49 -56.37 -21.04
CA PRO A 10 20.96 -55.85 -19.76
C PRO A 10 19.77 -55.37 -18.92
N LEU A 11 19.72 -55.78 -17.65
CA LEU A 11 18.80 -55.21 -16.66
C LEU A 11 19.05 -53.70 -16.58
N GLN A 12 18.04 -52.92 -16.96
CA GLN A 12 18.06 -51.47 -16.74
C GLN A 12 17.99 -51.22 -15.22
N PRO A 13 18.90 -50.41 -14.65
CA PRO A 13 18.83 -50.05 -13.25
C PRO A 13 17.55 -49.23 -13.01
N ASP A 14 16.86 -49.53 -11.91
CA ASP A 14 15.70 -48.77 -11.41
C ASP A 14 16.13 -47.32 -11.16
N ILE A 15 15.62 -46.38 -11.97
CA ILE A 15 15.99 -44.95 -11.93
C ILE A 15 15.15 -44.19 -10.87
N ASP A 16 14.12 -44.84 -10.32
CA ASP A 16 13.10 -44.16 -9.49
C ASP A 16 13.57 -43.81 -8.07
N GLU A 17 14.69 -44.37 -7.58
CA GLU A 17 15.14 -44.15 -6.19
C GLU A 17 15.99 -42.87 -6.02
N TYR A 18 16.54 -42.28 -7.10
CA TYR A 18 17.42 -41.11 -6.99
C TYR A 18 16.70 -39.76 -7.07
N TYR A 19 15.44 -39.73 -7.54
CA TYR A 19 14.72 -38.48 -7.78
C TYR A 19 13.95 -37.94 -6.56
N MET A 20 13.74 -38.75 -5.53
CA MET A 20 13.00 -38.32 -4.32
C MET A 20 13.86 -37.46 -3.39
N ASP A 21 15.18 -37.70 -3.32
CA ASP A 21 16.08 -36.98 -2.43
C ASP A 21 16.26 -35.49 -2.82
N GLU A 22 16.27 -35.17 -4.12
CA GLU A 22 16.38 -33.77 -4.57
C GLU A 22 15.13 -32.95 -4.24
N LEU A 23 13.94 -33.56 -4.27
CA LEU A 23 12.68 -32.89 -3.94
C LEU A 23 12.58 -32.58 -2.44
N GLU A 24 13.05 -33.49 -1.58
CA GLU A 24 13.08 -33.27 -0.13
C GLU A 24 14.06 -32.16 0.26
N ILE A 25 15.26 -32.15 -0.33
CA ILE A 25 16.27 -31.10 -0.08
C ILE A 25 15.73 -29.72 -0.49
N ASN A 26 15.09 -29.63 -1.66
CA ASN A 26 14.50 -28.38 -2.14
C ASN A 26 13.36 -27.89 -1.23
N SER A 27 12.52 -28.79 -0.73
CA SER A 27 11.47 -28.46 0.23
C SER A 27 12.03 -27.89 1.54
N LEU A 28 13.11 -28.49 2.07
CA LEU A 28 13.75 -28.05 3.30
C LEU A 28 14.39 -26.66 3.14
N LEU A 29 15.05 -26.42 2.01
CA LEU A 29 15.64 -25.12 1.64
C LEU A 29 14.57 -24.02 1.54
N ILE A 30 13.45 -24.30 0.88
CA ILE A 30 12.33 -23.35 0.76
C ILE A 30 11.76 -22.99 2.13
N ASN A 31 11.59 -23.98 3.03
CA ASN A 31 11.08 -23.74 4.37
C ASN A 31 12.04 -22.90 5.21
N ASN A 32 13.35 -23.16 5.15
CA ASN A 32 14.36 -22.36 5.83
C ASN A 32 14.38 -20.90 5.32
N LEU A 33 14.22 -20.67 4.02
CA LEU A 33 14.12 -19.33 3.44
C LEU A 33 12.86 -18.60 3.91
N LYS A 34 11.71 -19.28 3.94
CA LYS A 34 10.45 -18.71 4.46
C LYS A 34 10.57 -18.31 5.94
N ILE A 35 11.18 -19.16 6.77
CA ILE A 35 11.42 -18.89 8.19
C ILE A 35 12.33 -17.65 8.34
N LYS A 36 13.43 -17.58 7.57
CA LYS A 36 14.36 -16.44 7.61
C LYS A 36 13.68 -15.13 7.20
N LEU A 37 12.87 -15.15 6.14
CA LEU A 37 12.08 -13.99 5.69
C LEU A 37 11.08 -13.56 6.77
N PHE A 38 10.38 -14.50 7.40
CA PHE A 38 9.44 -14.22 8.48
C PHE A 38 10.11 -13.55 9.68
N PHE A 39 11.24 -14.07 10.16
CA PHE A 39 11.99 -13.45 11.26
C PHE A 39 12.52 -12.05 10.91
N THR A 40 12.99 -11.86 9.68
CA THR A 40 13.46 -10.54 9.20
C THR A 40 12.31 -9.52 9.20
N HIS A 41 11.12 -9.96 8.79
CA HIS A 41 9.91 -9.13 8.82
C HIS A 41 9.50 -8.76 10.26
N LEU A 42 9.52 -9.72 11.19
CA LEU A 42 9.21 -9.45 12.61
C LEU A 42 10.20 -8.47 13.25
N LEU A 43 11.51 -8.66 13.02
CA LEU A 43 12.53 -7.74 13.54
C LEU A 43 12.34 -6.31 13.02
N ASN A 44 11.94 -6.16 11.75
CA ASN A 44 11.64 -4.85 11.17
C ASN A 44 10.41 -4.20 11.84
N ILE A 45 9.36 -4.99 12.13
CA ILE A 45 8.19 -4.51 12.88
C ILE A 45 8.60 -4.00 14.27
N ASP A 46 9.37 -4.77 15.04
CA ASP A 46 9.80 -4.38 16.38
C ASP A 46 10.66 -3.11 16.37
N GLN A 47 11.59 -3.00 15.42
CA GLN A 47 12.39 -1.78 15.23
C GLN A 47 11.52 -0.56 14.90
N GLN A 48 10.50 -0.72 14.06
CA GLN A 48 9.56 0.36 13.75
C GLN A 48 8.71 0.76 14.96
N GLN A 49 8.26 -0.20 15.79
CA GLN A 49 7.51 0.08 17.00
C GLN A 49 8.37 0.83 18.04
N ASN A 50 9.62 0.39 18.26
CA ASN A 50 10.55 1.07 19.16
C ASN A 50 10.82 2.50 18.71
N LYS A 51 11.07 2.71 17.41
CA LYS A 51 11.27 4.05 16.85
C LYS A 51 10.03 4.95 16.98
N LYS A 52 8.83 4.39 16.85
CA LYS A 52 7.55 5.10 17.09
C LYS A 52 7.42 5.53 18.56
N GLN A 53 7.80 4.66 19.49
CA GLN A 53 7.77 4.94 20.92
C GLN A 53 8.80 6.01 21.32
N GLU A 54 10.01 5.94 20.78
CA GLU A 54 11.05 6.96 20.98
C GLU A 54 10.59 8.34 20.52
N ARG A 55 9.98 8.44 19.32
CA ARG A 55 9.42 9.70 18.80
C ARG A 55 8.30 10.24 19.68
N LYS A 56 7.48 9.37 20.28
CA LYS A 56 6.39 9.79 21.17
C LYS A 56 6.91 10.42 22.47
N ASN A 57 8.12 10.04 22.89
CA ASN A 57 8.77 10.54 24.11
C ASN A 57 9.69 11.74 23.85
N GLN A 58 9.99 12.05 22.58
CA GLN A 58 10.77 13.25 22.26
C GLN A 58 9.88 14.49 22.36
N PRO A 59 10.31 15.54 23.09
CA PRO A 59 9.59 16.79 23.06
C PRO A 59 9.58 17.36 21.64
N PRO A 60 8.53 18.10 21.25
CA PRO A 60 8.51 18.82 19.98
C PRO A 60 9.77 19.69 19.82
N PRO A 61 10.26 19.92 18.59
CA PRO A 61 11.34 20.87 18.35
C PRO A 61 11.04 22.21 19.03
N HIS A 62 12.04 22.89 19.58
CA HIS A 62 11.86 24.15 20.33
C HIS A 62 11.14 25.27 19.54
N VAL A 63 11.12 25.17 18.22
CA VAL A 63 10.46 26.12 17.31
C VAL A 63 9.09 25.65 16.82
N ALA A 64 8.63 24.48 17.25
CA ALA A 64 7.35 23.92 16.85
C ALA A 64 6.20 24.56 17.63
N ILE A 65 5.16 24.99 16.90
CA ILE A 65 3.90 25.39 17.51
C ILE A 65 3.12 24.12 17.84
N THR A 66 2.88 23.89 19.13
CA THR A 66 2.03 22.79 19.59
C THR A 66 0.61 23.29 19.77
N LEU A 67 -0.33 22.74 19.00
CA LEU A 67 -1.75 22.99 19.16
C LEU A 67 -2.44 21.74 19.69
N PRO A 68 -3.39 21.85 20.64
CA PRO A 68 -4.26 20.74 20.99
C PRO A 68 -5.01 20.22 19.75
N VAL A 69 -5.06 18.90 19.57
CA VAL A 69 -5.79 18.27 18.45
C VAL A 69 -7.25 18.70 18.40
N SER A 70 -7.87 18.91 19.56
CA SER A 70 -9.26 19.40 19.68
C SER A 70 -9.45 20.82 19.14
N GLU A 71 -8.42 21.68 19.17
CA GLU A 71 -8.47 23.01 18.55
C GLU A 71 -8.35 22.91 17.04
N ILE A 72 -7.41 22.08 16.54
CA ILE A 72 -7.25 21.83 15.11
C ILE A 72 -8.55 21.32 14.51
N ILE A 73 -9.18 20.31 15.12
CA ILE A 73 -10.44 19.74 14.63
C ILE A 73 -11.55 20.80 14.51
N LYS A 74 -11.62 21.77 15.44
CA LYS A 74 -12.61 22.86 15.39
C LYS A 74 -12.35 23.85 14.25
N THR A 75 -11.10 23.98 13.80
CA THR A 75 -10.73 24.86 12.68
C THR A 75 -10.93 24.21 11.31
N LEU A 76 -11.11 22.89 11.26
CA LEU A 76 -11.32 22.19 9.98
C LEU A 76 -12.68 22.57 9.40
N ASN A 77 -12.67 23.10 8.18
CA ASN A 77 -13.90 23.30 7.43
C ASN A 77 -14.48 21.93 7.03
N PRO A 78 -15.70 21.58 7.48
CA PRO A 78 -16.29 20.29 7.19
C PRO A 78 -16.49 20.04 5.69
N GLU A 79 -16.69 21.09 4.92
CA GLU A 79 -16.92 21.03 3.47
C GLU A 79 -15.61 20.98 2.67
N SER A 80 -14.48 21.27 3.31
CA SER A 80 -13.24 21.54 2.58
C SER A 80 -12.01 21.42 3.47
N THR A 81 -11.75 20.21 3.97
CA THR A 81 -10.49 19.89 4.64
C THR A 81 -9.45 19.49 3.61
N ILE A 82 -8.22 20.00 3.69
CA ILE A 82 -7.13 19.56 2.82
C ILE A 82 -6.21 18.63 3.60
N THR A 83 -6.02 17.42 3.10
CA THR A 83 -4.99 16.50 3.56
C THR A 83 -3.81 16.47 2.60
N PHE A 84 -2.68 15.93 3.06
CA PHE A 84 -1.56 15.65 2.19
C PHE A 84 -1.00 14.24 2.42
N LEU A 85 -0.44 13.67 1.37
CA LEU A 85 0.35 12.44 1.37
C LEU A 85 1.70 12.73 0.74
N ASP A 86 2.78 12.52 1.49
CA ASP A 86 4.14 12.54 0.95
C ASP A 86 4.57 11.14 0.60
N MET A 87 4.99 10.96 -0.63
CA MET A 87 5.42 9.69 -1.18
C MET A 87 6.88 9.74 -1.59
N ALA A 88 7.56 8.60 -1.45
CA ALA A 88 8.92 8.41 -1.90
C ALA A 88 9.11 6.99 -2.47
N TRP A 89 10.04 6.86 -3.42
CA TRP A 89 10.52 5.59 -3.98
C TRP A 89 11.90 5.82 -4.60
N GLU A 90 12.53 4.77 -5.13
CA GLU A 90 13.83 4.90 -5.78
C GLU A 90 13.77 5.86 -6.99
N GLY A 91 14.57 6.93 -6.95
CA GLY A 91 14.58 7.97 -7.99
C GLY A 91 13.71 9.19 -7.70
N LEU A 92 12.81 9.15 -6.70
CA LEU A 92 12.11 10.33 -6.19
C LEU A 92 12.27 10.44 -4.68
N THR A 93 13.01 11.46 -4.24
CA THR A 93 13.28 11.69 -2.81
C THR A 93 12.00 11.99 -2.02
N ARG A 94 11.10 12.82 -2.57
CA ARG A 94 9.79 13.15 -1.97
C ARG A 94 8.89 13.85 -2.98
N GLY A 95 7.66 13.37 -3.16
CA GLY A 95 6.59 14.06 -3.88
C GLY A 95 5.35 14.18 -2.98
N ARG A 96 4.66 15.31 -3.03
CA ARG A 96 3.48 15.59 -2.20
C ARG A 96 2.21 15.63 -3.03
N VAL A 97 1.16 14.99 -2.55
CA VAL A 97 -0.20 15.09 -3.08
C VAL A 97 -1.07 15.80 -2.07
N TYR A 98 -1.80 16.82 -2.50
CA TYR A 98 -2.81 17.48 -1.69
C TYR A 98 -4.20 17.03 -2.12
N ILE A 99 -5.01 16.63 -1.16
CA ILE A 99 -6.35 16.07 -1.39
C ILE A 99 -7.35 16.92 -0.61
N ARG A 100 -8.31 17.52 -1.31
CA ARG A 100 -9.47 18.14 -0.67
C ARG A 100 -10.49 17.05 -0.38
N VAL A 101 -10.85 16.90 0.90
CA VAL A 101 -11.83 15.95 1.39
C VAL A 101 -13.01 16.64 2.03
N SER A 102 -14.20 16.09 1.82
CA SER A 102 -15.44 16.51 2.48
C SER A 102 -15.66 15.64 3.71
N VAL A 103 -15.48 16.17 4.91
CA VAL A 103 -15.52 15.39 6.16
C VAL A 103 -16.92 15.26 6.78
N ASP A 104 -17.95 15.62 6.02
CA ASP A 104 -19.35 15.38 6.34
C ASP A 104 -19.68 13.88 6.36
N ILE A 105 -19.02 13.09 5.51
CA ILE A 105 -19.19 11.64 5.47
C ILE A 105 -18.21 10.89 6.38
N THR A 106 -18.64 9.74 6.89
CA THR A 106 -17.90 8.94 7.89
C THR A 106 -16.55 8.47 7.34
N GLU A 107 -16.52 8.06 6.08
CA GLU A 107 -15.35 7.58 5.35
C GLU A 107 -14.27 8.64 5.23
N ALA A 108 -14.64 9.89 4.94
CA ALA A 108 -13.70 10.98 4.86
C ALA A 108 -13.12 11.34 6.23
N ARG A 109 -13.93 11.31 7.29
CA ARG A 109 -13.44 11.48 8.67
C ARG A 109 -12.43 10.39 9.04
N GLN A 110 -12.69 9.14 8.64
CA GLN A 110 -11.74 8.05 8.86
C GLN A 110 -10.45 8.25 8.05
N PHE A 111 -10.55 8.66 6.79
CA PHE A 111 -9.39 8.98 5.96
C PHE A 111 -8.52 10.08 6.59
N VAL A 112 -9.14 11.15 7.09
CA VAL A 112 -8.46 12.21 7.85
C VAL A 112 -7.81 11.66 9.11
N GLY A 113 -8.52 10.82 9.88
CA GLY A 113 -7.99 10.16 11.07
C GLY A 113 -6.75 9.31 10.78
N LEU A 114 -6.71 8.61 9.64
CA LEU A 114 -5.55 7.83 9.20
C LEU A 114 -4.40 8.71 8.71
N CYS A 115 -4.69 9.88 8.11
CA CYS A 115 -3.65 10.86 7.77
C CYS A 115 -3.01 11.44 9.03
N THR A 116 -3.78 11.73 10.09
CA THR A 116 -3.26 12.32 11.33
C THR A 116 -2.72 11.30 12.33
N GLY A 117 -3.10 10.02 12.17
CA GLY A 117 -2.77 8.97 13.13
C GLY A 117 -3.53 9.04 14.45
N GLN A 118 -4.59 9.87 14.54
CA GLN A 118 -5.38 10.06 15.75
C GLN A 118 -5.95 8.73 16.32
N PRO A 119 -6.44 7.77 15.52
CA PRO A 119 -6.91 6.47 16.01
C PRO A 119 -5.77 5.50 16.38
N GLY A 120 -4.51 5.91 16.30
CA GLY A 120 -3.31 5.09 16.51
C GLY A 120 -2.77 4.42 15.24
N SER A 121 -3.65 4.06 14.30
CA SER A 121 -3.30 3.61 12.94
C SER A 121 -3.11 4.81 12.01
N SER A 122 -2.19 4.71 11.04
CA SER A 122 -1.86 5.82 10.14
C SER A 122 -1.35 5.33 8.78
N PHE A 123 -1.55 6.14 7.73
CA PHE A 123 -0.93 5.93 6.43
C PHE A 123 0.60 6.07 6.44
N LEU A 124 1.19 6.66 7.49
CA LEU A 124 2.64 6.74 7.61
C LEU A 124 3.30 5.35 7.50
N ASN A 125 4.29 5.25 6.63
CA ASN A 125 5.03 4.04 6.26
C ASN A 125 4.18 2.94 5.58
N THR A 126 2.96 3.26 5.15
CA THR A 126 2.20 2.35 4.28
C THR A 126 2.71 2.45 2.85
N ARG A 127 2.49 1.40 2.07
CA ARG A 127 2.86 1.35 0.66
C ARG A 127 1.62 1.49 -0.22
N LEU A 128 1.83 1.96 -1.44
CA LEU A 128 0.86 1.77 -2.49
C LEU A 128 0.79 0.28 -2.85
N ASN A 129 -0.39 -0.17 -3.26
CA ASN A 129 -0.66 -1.60 -3.40
C ASN A 129 -0.59 -2.07 -4.85
N ARG A 130 -1.22 -1.33 -5.74
CA ARG A 130 -1.35 -1.68 -7.16
C ARG A 130 -1.87 -0.51 -7.98
N VAL A 131 -1.70 -0.61 -9.29
CA VAL A 131 -2.38 0.22 -10.29
C VAL A 131 -3.40 -0.66 -11.00
N LEU A 132 -4.65 -0.21 -11.07
CA LEU A 132 -5.65 -0.81 -11.96
C LEU A 132 -5.67 -0.06 -13.28
N TYR A 133 -5.92 -0.79 -14.37
CA TYR A 133 -6.05 -0.23 -15.72
C TYR A 133 -4.88 0.68 -16.14
N LYS A 134 -3.64 0.27 -15.80
CA LYS A 134 -2.41 1.02 -16.09
C LYS A 134 -2.34 1.47 -17.56
N GLY A 135 -2.15 2.76 -17.78
CA GLY A 135 -2.09 3.43 -19.08
C GLY A 135 -3.43 3.58 -19.82
N GLY A 136 -4.51 3.00 -19.29
CA GLY A 136 -5.82 2.99 -19.92
C GLY A 136 -6.79 4.02 -19.31
N GLN A 137 -8.04 3.97 -19.78
CA GLN A 137 -9.16 4.61 -19.10
C GLN A 137 -9.39 3.94 -17.73
N ASN A 138 -9.87 4.72 -16.76
CA ASN A 138 -10.08 4.30 -15.37
C ASN A 138 -8.79 3.96 -14.61
N GLU A 139 -7.62 4.43 -15.07
CA GLU A 139 -6.37 4.20 -14.33
C GLU A 139 -6.53 4.72 -12.90
N CYS A 140 -6.32 3.84 -11.92
CA CYS A 140 -6.39 4.18 -10.50
C CYS A 140 -5.22 3.59 -9.72
N VAL A 141 -4.65 4.41 -8.85
CA VAL A 141 -3.64 4.05 -7.87
C VAL A 141 -4.28 3.71 -6.53
N PHE A 142 -4.00 2.50 -6.02
CA PHE A 142 -4.52 2.02 -4.74
C PHE A 142 -3.49 2.14 -3.62
N GLY A 143 -3.95 2.50 -2.42
CA GLY A 143 -3.15 2.53 -1.20
C GLY A 143 -3.97 2.21 0.05
N GLY A 144 -3.29 2.22 1.21
CA GLY A 144 -3.95 2.10 2.52
C GLY A 144 -4.42 0.68 2.90
N ASN A 145 -3.96 -0.34 2.18
CA ASN A 145 -4.39 -1.72 2.41
C ASN A 145 -3.56 -2.43 3.49
N TYR A 146 -4.18 -2.71 4.64
CA TYR A 146 -3.62 -3.60 5.65
C TYR A 146 -3.95 -5.09 5.42
N ASN A 147 -4.95 -5.42 4.59
CA ASN A 147 -5.58 -6.75 4.57
C ASN A 147 -5.80 -7.38 3.17
N PHE A 148 -5.07 -6.97 2.13
CA PHE A 148 -5.07 -7.58 0.78
C PHE A 148 -6.44 -7.81 0.10
N ASN A 149 -7.53 -7.21 0.59
CA ASN A 149 -8.84 -7.43 -0.01
C ASN A 149 -9.00 -6.61 -1.28
N ASP A 150 -9.40 -7.32 -2.33
CA ASP A 150 -9.66 -6.74 -3.62
C ASP A 150 -10.96 -5.96 -3.64
N CYS A 151 -10.86 -4.85 -4.33
CA CYS A 151 -11.89 -3.88 -4.48
C CYS A 151 -12.23 -3.89 -5.98
N ILE A 152 -13.44 -4.34 -6.35
CA ILE A 152 -14.02 -4.32 -7.71
C ILE A 152 -15.26 -3.41 -7.74
N GLY A 153 -15.44 -2.59 -8.79
CA GLY A 153 -16.63 -1.74 -8.94
C GLY A 153 -16.55 -0.61 -9.96
N PHE A 154 -17.70 -0.22 -10.53
CA PHE A 154 -17.86 0.84 -11.53
C PHE A 154 -18.73 1.99 -10.97
N GLY A 155 -18.23 3.22 -11.00
CA GLY A 155 -19.00 4.45 -10.78
C GLY A 155 -19.19 5.23 -12.08
N THR A 156 -20.12 6.16 -12.12
CA THR A 156 -20.34 7.03 -13.29
C THR A 156 -19.46 8.30 -13.22
N ASP A 157 -19.19 8.86 -14.40
CA ASP A 157 -18.44 10.10 -14.71
C ASP A 157 -16.91 10.15 -14.57
N ASP A 158 -16.33 10.88 -15.53
CA ASP A 158 -14.92 11.24 -15.73
C ASP A 158 -14.46 12.26 -14.69
N ASP A 159 -13.71 11.81 -13.68
CA ASP A 159 -13.15 12.74 -12.69
C ASP A 159 -11.71 12.33 -12.31
N VAL A 160 -10.76 12.83 -13.10
CA VAL A 160 -9.32 12.69 -12.83
C VAL A 160 -8.98 13.35 -11.49
N GLY A 161 -8.27 12.63 -10.64
CA GLY A 161 -7.95 13.05 -9.29
C GLY A 161 -9.05 12.74 -8.27
N ARG A 162 -10.18 12.13 -8.66
CA ARG A 162 -11.19 11.68 -7.70
C ARG A 162 -10.59 10.71 -6.70
N VAL A 163 -10.90 10.91 -5.42
CA VAL A 163 -10.47 10.05 -4.31
C VAL A 163 -11.67 9.30 -3.77
N THR A 164 -11.58 7.97 -3.85
CA THR A 164 -12.56 7.05 -3.27
C THR A 164 -11.95 6.35 -2.07
N PHE A 165 -12.77 6.11 -1.07
CA PHE A 165 -12.36 5.44 0.16
C PHE A 165 -13.33 4.30 0.48
N LYS A 166 -12.78 3.20 0.98
CA LYS A 166 -13.56 2.06 1.43
C LYS A 166 -13.20 1.71 2.87
N SER A 167 -14.18 1.85 3.74
CA SER A 167 -14.10 1.38 5.12
C SER A 167 -14.70 -0.03 5.21
N ASN A 168 -13.87 -1.02 5.55
CA ASN A 168 -14.35 -2.39 5.82
C ASN A 168 -14.33 -2.72 7.33
N SER A 169 -13.72 -1.86 8.15
CA SER A 169 -13.54 -1.95 9.60
C SER A 169 -12.78 -0.71 10.10
N GLU A 170 -12.73 -0.48 11.42
CA GLU A 170 -11.97 0.62 12.04
C GLU A 170 -10.47 0.65 11.66
N LYS A 171 -9.90 -0.49 11.26
CA LYS A 171 -8.47 -0.65 10.94
C LYS A 171 -8.15 -0.72 9.45
N SER A 172 -9.16 -0.79 8.58
CA SER A 172 -8.96 -0.84 7.14
C SER A 172 -9.29 0.51 6.53
N GLY A 173 -8.35 1.10 5.79
CA GLY A 173 -8.55 2.38 5.12
C GLY A 173 -8.01 2.37 3.71
N GLN A 174 -8.59 1.52 2.88
CA GLN A 174 -8.18 1.45 1.48
C GLN A 174 -8.70 2.68 0.75
N PHE A 175 -7.85 3.28 -0.07
CA PHE A 175 -8.22 4.36 -0.97
C PHE A 175 -7.80 4.07 -2.40
N CYS A 176 -8.51 4.67 -3.34
CA CYS A 176 -8.21 4.67 -4.76
C CYS A 176 -8.27 6.10 -5.28
N ILE A 177 -7.21 6.52 -5.98
CA ILE A 177 -7.12 7.83 -6.64
C ILE A 177 -7.04 7.62 -8.15
N ASN A 178 -8.01 8.17 -8.88
CA ASN A 178 -8.03 8.13 -10.34
C ASN A 178 -6.91 9.00 -10.93
N THR A 179 -6.03 8.44 -11.74
CA THR A 179 -4.96 9.16 -12.44
C THR A 179 -5.31 9.45 -13.90
N ASN A 180 -6.30 8.77 -14.47
CA ASN A 180 -6.81 9.01 -15.81
C ASN A 180 -8.35 9.09 -15.83
N ASN A 181 -8.89 9.63 -16.93
CA ASN A 181 -10.33 9.72 -17.15
C ASN A 181 -10.97 8.34 -17.10
N GLY A 182 -12.17 8.29 -16.54
CA GLY A 182 -13.00 7.10 -16.52
C GLY A 182 -13.85 6.96 -15.27
N TYR A 183 -14.69 5.92 -15.32
CA TYR A 183 -15.43 5.32 -14.23
C TYR A 183 -14.51 5.03 -13.04
N GLY A 184 -14.60 5.84 -12.00
CA GLY A 184 -13.88 5.53 -10.77
C GLY A 184 -14.54 4.41 -9.96
N TYR A 185 -13.91 4.13 -8.84
CA TYR A 185 -14.09 2.90 -8.08
C TYR A 185 -15.32 2.89 -7.14
N LEU A 186 -15.87 1.71 -6.79
CA LEU A 186 -16.94 1.57 -5.78
C LEU A 186 -16.38 1.79 -4.37
N GLY A 187 -16.45 3.03 -3.93
CA GLY A 187 -16.26 3.46 -2.55
C GLY A 187 -17.01 4.76 -2.33
N ALA A 188 -17.02 5.26 -1.10
CA ALA A 188 -17.49 6.61 -0.87
C ALA A 188 -16.52 7.56 -1.59
N VAL A 189 -17.03 8.43 -2.45
CA VAL A 189 -16.24 9.54 -2.98
C VAL A 189 -16.02 10.51 -1.83
N ILE A 190 -14.79 10.57 -1.33
CA ILE A 190 -14.46 11.40 -0.15
C ILE A 190 -13.90 12.76 -0.54
N GLY A 191 -13.48 12.92 -1.80
CA GLY A 191 -12.78 14.12 -2.21
C GLY A 191 -12.10 14.01 -3.58
N ARG A 192 -11.16 14.93 -3.80
CA ARG A 192 -10.38 15.03 -5.04
C ARG A 192 -8.98 15.56 -4.77
N VAL A 193 -8.05 15.22 -5.66
CA VAL A 193 -6.69 15.76 -5.67
C VAL A 193 -6.74 17.22 -6.14
N GLU A 194 -6.20 18.13 -5.33
CA GLU A 194 -6.05 19.55 -5.67
C GLU A 194 -4.72 19.84 -6.37
N SER A 195 -3.65 19.15 -5.97
CA SER A 195 -2.33 19.26 -6.59
C SER A 195 -1.47 18.02 -6.29
N GLY A 196 -0.41 17.82 -7.06
CA GLY A 196 0.48 16.66 -6.92
C GLY A 196 0.03 15.43 -7.70
N LEU A 197 -0.98 15.54 -8.57
CA LEU A 197 -1.48 14.40 -9.35
C LEU A 197 -0.38 13.76 -10.22
N GLU A 198 0.57 14.56 -10.69
CA GLU A 198 1.75 14.11 -11.42
C GLU A 198 2.62 13.14 -10.62
N VAL A 199 2.66 13.27 -9.28
CA VAL A 199 3.36 12.33 -8.40
C VAL A 199 2.70 10.95 -8.48
N LEU A 200 1.37 10.89 -8.47
CA LEU A 200 0.61 9.64 -8.61
C LEU A 200 0.75 9.06 -10.02
N LYS A 201 0.72 9.89 -11.06
CA LYS A 201 0.96 9.45 -12.44
C LYS A 201 2.35 8.87 -12.62
N ALA A 202 3.38 9.51 -12.05
CA ALA A 202 4.75 9.00 -12.07
C ALA A 202 4.87 7.66 -11.32
N ALA A 203 4.27 7.56 -10.13
CA ALA A 203 4.19 6.32 -9.37
C ALA A 203 3.49 5.20 -10.15
N ALA A 204 2.41 5.51 -10.88
CA ALA A 204 1.68 4.55 -11.70
C ALA A 204 2.52 3.97 -12.84
N GLN A 205 3.52 4.70 -13.34
CA GLN A 205 4.41 4.23 -14.40
C GLN A 205 5.45 3.21 -13.91
N LEU A 206 5.71 3.11 -12.61
CA LEU A 206 6.68 2.15 -12.07
C LEU A 206 6.31 0.70 -12.42
N ASN A 207 7.32 -0.15 -12.62
CA ASN A 207 7.13 -1.58 -12.84
C ASN A 207 6.54 -2.25 -11.59
N ASP A 208 6.95 -1.80 -10.41
CA ASP A 208 6.45 -2.25 -9.13
C ASP A 208 6.06 -1.04 -8.26
N ILE A 209 4.77 -0.76 -8.20
CA ILE A 209 4.25 0.37 -7.41
C ILE A 209 4.35 0.14 -5.89
N THR A 210 4.59 -1.09 -5.45
CA THR A 210 4.72 -1.40 -4.01
C THR A 210 5.99 -0.82 -3.39
N GLN A 211 6.91 -0.31 -4.22
CA GLN A 211 8.07 0.44 -3.78
C GLN A 211 7.71 1.85 -3.29
N VAL A 212 6.56 2.38 -3.70
CA VAL A 212 6.09 3.71 -3.29
C VAL A 212 5.57 3.65 -1.86
N THR A 213 6.23 4.41 -0.98
CA THR A 213 5.90 4.48 0.43
C THR A 213 5.38 5.87 0.78
N VAL A 214 4.32 5.94 1.58
CA VAL A 214 3.86 7.18 2.22
C VAL A 214 4.82 7.49 3.38
N VAL A 215 5.73 8.42 3.17
CA VAL A 215 6.78 8.80 4.14
C VAL A 215 6.32 9.88 5.13
N ASP A 216 5.23 10.58 4.82
CA ASP A 216 4.58 11.54 5.70
C ASP A 216 3.12 11.74 5.26
N CYS A 217 2.25 12.13 6.19
CA CYS A 217 0.86 12.46 5.88
C CYS A 217 0.24 13.32 6.97
N GLY A 218 -0.80 14.06 6.63
CA GLY A 218 -1.48 14.90 7.62
C GLY A 218 -2.59 15.76 7.03
N VAL A 219 -3.00 16.75 7.83
CA VAL A 219 -4.00 17.76 7.47
C VAL A 219 -3.30 19.11 7.35
N VAL A 220 -3.68 19.90 6.37
CA VAL A 220 -3.23 21.28 6.20
C VAL A 220 -4.15 22.19 7.00
N VAL A 221 -3.57 22.90 7.98
CA VAL A 221 -4.28 23.88 8.80
C VAL A 221 -4.01 25.27 8.22
N PRO A 222 -5.04 26.02 7.80
CA PRO A 222 -4.87 27.41 7.43
C PRO A 222 -4.49 28.22 8.69
N LEU A 223 -3.41 29.00 8.60
CA LEU A 223 -2.96 29.91 9.65
C LEU A 223 -3.59 31.31 9.48
#